data_AF-A0A2J6SU16-F1
#
_entry.id   AF-A0A2J6SU16-F1
#
_cell.length_a   1.000
_cell.length_b   1.000
_cell.length_c   1.000
_cell.angle_alpha   90.00
_cell.angle_beta   90.00
_cell.angle_gamma   90.00
#
_symmetry.space_group_name_H-M   'P 1'
#
loop_
_entity.id
_entity.type
_entity.pdbx_description
1 polymer ?
#
loop_
_entity_poly.entity_id
_entity_poly.type
_entity_poly.pdbx_seq_one_letter_code
_entity_poly.pdbx_strand_id
1 'polypeptide(L)'
;MLAPLLLSLLLAASSVLSTYVPQSETCPTTSLVRPANGLSDDEETYRVARKVIADESLKAWLTKTNSGFGTAELPAVALTTSGGGYRSLLSGAGVIQGLDSRDSDVSTSGLYQALTYQAGLSGGSWLLSSMAGNNYPTITYLKEILWKQAFQDSLLDPAFLLVAIAYAEIIADVFGKEAAGYRTTLTDPWGRLLSYQLLLGPYGGVSTTLSSVSSLSSFTSYSVPFLVITSLGSKVWLGDCIPGPNATTYEFTPYEFGSWDSDVSAFTPTKYLGTPMSGGRATGKCTTNYDNLGYILGTSSNLFNNVCFDVPVAENSSTNLDTTLAQIINDVHELTTEDLYATYKNPFYNYISSTATPNIANNISAQENLSLVDGGEALQNNPIFPLLQPARNVSVILVNDNSNDAGGWPNGTEILTTYVQSFNHGLTRMPFIPSVETFISQGLNKRATFFGCNATDKIMIVYLPNSEYTFASNTSTYQLEYSETETDEMLANGVGIATQGGDSAWGTCLGCAIMMKAGQPLPRDCTACFAKYCYYD
;
A
#
# COMPACT_ATOMS: atom_id res chain seq x y z
N MET A 1 7.04 -42.36 -8.38
CA MET A 1 6.86 -42.91 -7.02
C MET A 1 8.00 -42.58 -6.04
N LEU A 2 9.10 -41.93 -6.47
CA LEU A 2 10.19 -41.47 -5.57
C LEU A 2 10.01 -40.02 -5.04
N ALA A 3 9.28 -39.17 -5.76
CA ALA A 3 8.97 -37.80 -5.33
C ALA A 3 8.16 -37.69 -4.01
N PRO A 4 7.09 -38.47 -3.76
CA PRO A 4 6.36 -38.38 -2.50
C PRO A 4 7.18 -38.86 -1.29
N LEU A 5 8.16 -39.75 -1.50
CA LEU A 5 9.04 -40.22 -0.43
C LEU A 5 10.10 -39.18 -0.03
N LEU A 6 10.65 -38.43 -0.98
CA LEU A 6 11.55 -37.30 -0.69
C LEU A 6 10.81 -36.16 0.01
N LEU A 7 9.56 -35.87 -0.37
CA LEU A 7 8.73 -34.88 0.29
C LEU A 7 8.50 -35.24 1.77
N SER A 8 8.18 -36.52 2.06
CA SER A 8 8.01 -37.00 3.44
C SER A 8 9.30 -37.04 4.28
N LEU A 9 10.49 -37.16 3.66
CA LEU A 9 11.76 -37.13 4.40
C LEU A 9 12.26 -35.70 4.69
N LEU A 10 11.96 -34.72 3.83
CA LEU A 10 12.26 -33.31 4.08
C LEU A 10 11.31 -32.71 5.14
N LEU A 11 10.05 -33.13 5.18
CA LEU A 11 9.06 -32.74 6.20
C LEU A 11 9.39 -33.24 7.62
N ALA A 12 10.29 -34.22 7.78
CA ALA A 12 10.65 -34.77 9.09
C ALA A 12 11.81 -34.02 9.79
N ALA A 13 12.46 -33.05 9.11
CA ALA A 13 13.69 -32.42 9.60
C ALA A 13 13.56 -30.96 10.08
N SER A 14 12.38 -30.34 10.02
CA SER A 14 12.12 -28.98 10.54
C SER A 14 11.00 -28.99 11.59
N SER A 15 11.32 -29.42 12.80
CA SER A 15 10.40 -29.36 13.96
C SER A 15 10.27 -27.96 14.59
N VAL A 16 10.67 -26.91 13.87
CA VAL A 16 10.27 -25.54 14.17
C VAL A 16 9.16 -25.21 13.19
N LEU A 17 7.91 -25.10 13.66
CA LEU A 17 6.82 -24.60 12.82
C LEU A 17 7.26 -23.30 12.17
N SER A 18 7.15 -23.21 10.83
CA SER A 18 7.41 -21.96 10.12
C SER A 18 6.61 -20.83 10.76
N THR A 19 7.23 -19.66 10.90
CA THR A 19 6.57 -18.46 11.44
C THR A 19 5.46 -17.93 10.52
N TYR A 20 5.36 -18.45 9.28
CA TYR A 20 4.22 -18.21 8.40
C TYR A 20 2.92 -18.85 8.91
N VAL A 21 3.02 -19.97 9.61
CA VAL A 21 1.85 -20.69 10.13
C VAL A 21 1.24 -19.87 11.28
N PRO A 22 -0.04 -19.45 11.17
CA PRO A 22 -0.66 -18.66 12.22
C PRO A 22 -0.71 -19.44 13.55
N GLN A 23 -0.52 -18.74 14.65
CA GLN A 23 -0.40 -19.30 15.99
C GLN A 23 -1.64 -19.00 16.83
N SER A 24 -1.86 -19.78 17.89
CA SER A 24 -3.00 -19.61 18.79
C SER A 24 -2.54 -19.10 20.15
N GLU A 25 -3.08 -17.95 20.56
CA GLU A 25 -2.74 -17.26 21.81
C GLU A 25 -3.97 -16.95 22.66
N THR A 26 -3.75 -16.55 23.91
CA THR A 26 -4.83 -16.08 24.79
C THR A 26 -5.28 -14.70 24.34
N CYS A 27 -6.59 -14.53 24.15
CA CYS A 27 -7.17 -13.24 23.79
C CYS A 27 -7.10 -12.23 24.94
N PRO A 28 -7.01 -10.92 24.62
CA PRO A 28 -7.40 -9.86 25.55
C PRO A 28 -8.82 -10.06 26.08
N THR A 29 -9.10 -9.56 27.28
CA THR A 29 -10.43 -9.65 27.90
C THR A 29 -11.42 -8.60 27.39
N THR A 30 -10.93 -7.60 26.66
CA THR A 30 -11.70 -6.51 26.05
C THR A 30 -12.29 -6.92 24.70
N SER A 31 -13.25 -6.12 24.20
CA SER A 31 -13.67 -6.22 22.79
C SER A 31 -12.46 -6.05 21.89
N LEU A 32 -12.37 -6.83 20.82
CA LEU A 32 -11.33 -6.66 19.81
C LEU A 32 -11.80 -5.77 18.67
N VAL A 33 -13.09 -5.42 18.62
CA VAL A 33 -13.63 -4.50 17.61
C VAL A 33 -14.01 -3.18 18.26
N ARG A 34 -13.59 -2.09 17.62
CA ARG A 34 -14.00 -0.71 17.95
C ARG A 34 -14.75 -0.05 16.78
N PRO A 35 -15.68 0.88 17.05
CA PRO A 35 -16.24 1.75 16.03
C PRO A 35 -15.21 2.69 15.40
N ALA A 36 -15.42 3.07 14.14
CA ALA A 36 -14.63 4.05 13.39
C ALA A 36 -15.10 5.49 13.66
N ASN A 37 -15.20 5.89 14.93
CA ASN A 37 -15.57 7.25 15.34
C ASN A 37 -14.37 8.18 15.61
N GLY A 38 -13.16 7.71 15.28
CA GLY A 38 -11.88 8.35 15.54
C GLY A 38 -10.73 7.38 15.28
N LEU A 39 -9.50 7.84 15.49
CA LEU A 39 -8.31 6.99 15.49
C LEU A 39 -8.29 6.11 16.75
N SER A 40 -7.58 4.99 16.72
CA SER A 40 -7.22 4.30 17.96
C SER A 40 -6.25 5.13 18.78
N ASP A 41 -6.18 4.82 20.08
CA ASP A 41 -5.23 5.45 21.00
C ASP A 41 -3.78 5.27 20.51
N ASP A 42 -3.45 4.12 19.91
CA ASP A 42 -2.11 3.84 19.37
C ASP A 42 -1.80 4.69 18.13
N GLU A 43 -2.71 4.77 17.15
CA GLU A 43 -2.51 5.63 15.98
C GLU A 43 -2.48 7.12 16.39
N GLU A 44 -3.35 7.56 17.31
CA GLU A 44 -3.36 8.94 17.79
C GLU A 44 -2.06 9.29 18.53
N THR A 45 -1.57 8.40 19.39
CA THR A 45 -0.28 8.55 20.08
C THR A 45 0.86 8.67 19.07
N TYR A 46 0.89 7.78 18.07
CA TYR A 46 1.88 7.84 17.00
C TYR A 46 1.79 9.14 16.21
N ARG A 47 0.58 9.53 15.80
CA ARG A 47 0.33 10.73 15.00
C ARG A 47 0.84 11.99 15.69
N VAL A 48 0.55 12.14 16.98
CA VAL A 48 1.00 13.30 17.77
C VAL A 48 2.53 13.30 17.91
N ALA A 49 3.14 12.18 18.28
CA ALA A 49 4.59 12.09 18.45
C ALA A 49 5.34 12.29 17.11
N ARG A 50 4.84 11.68 16.03
CA ARG A 50 5.39 11.85 14.69
C ARG A 50 5.29 13.29 14.20
N LYS A 51 4.17 13.98 14.47
CA LYS A 51 3.98 15.37 14.06
C LYS A 51 5.07 16.30 14.59
N VAL A 52 5.55 16.08 15.82
CA VAL A 52 6.65 16.87 16.40
C VAL A 52 7.93 16.76 15.55
N ILE A 53 8.33 15.54 15.19
CA ILE A 53 9.52 15.28 14.38
C ILE A 53 9.33 15.78 12.94
N ALA A 54 8.14 15.58 12.38
CA ALA A 54 7.78 16.04 11.05
C ALA A 54 7.84 17.58 10.95
N ASP A 55 7.41 18.30 11.98
CA ASP A 55 7.42 19.76 12.01
C ASP A 55 8.84 20.34 12.09
N GLU A 56 9.71 19.73 12.90
CA GLU A 56 11.12 20.12 12.94
C GLU A 56 11.79 19.95 11.56
N SER A 57 11.50 18.83 10.90
CA SER A 57 12.04 18.52 9.57
C SER A 57 11.48 19.46 8.50
N LEU A 58 10.16 19.72 8.52
CA LEU A 58 9.52 20.64 7.58
C LEU A 58 10.02 22.07 7.76
N LYS A 59 10.17 22.53 9.01
CA LYS A 59 10.78 23.82 9.34
C LYS A 59 12.19 23.95 8.76
N ALA A 60 13.03 22.95 8.97
CA ALA A 60 14.41 22.94 8.47
C ALA A 60 14.44 23.00 6.95
N TRP A 61 13.63 22.17 6.28
CA TRP A 61 13.53 22.15 4.82
C TRP A 61 13.01 23.48 4.26
N LEU A 62 11.92 24.04 4.80
CA LEU A 62 11.37 25.33 4.36
C LEU A 62 12.40 26.45 4.51
N THR A 63 13.14 26.48 5.62
CA THR A 63 14.19 27.48 5.87
C THR A 63 15.35 27.36 4.88
N LYS A 64 15.79 26.14 4.58
CA LYS A 64 16.82 25.85 3.54
C LYS A 64 16.33 26.30 2.16
N THR A 65 15.07 26.02 1.84
CA THR A 65 14.47 26.26 0.52
C THR A 65 14.16 27.73 0.27
N ASN A 66 13.48 28.40 1.20
CA ASN A 66 13.17 29.83 1.12
C ASN A 66 12.86 30.38 2.53
N SER A 67 13.78 31.17 3.09
CA SER A 67 13.64 31.77 4.43
C SER A 67 12.43 32.70 4.62
N GLY A 68 11.69 33.03 3.56
CA GLY A 68 10.45 33.80 3.65
C GLY A 68 9.23 33.01 4.16
N PHE A 69 9.31 31.68 4.27
CA PHE A 69 8.21 30.88 4.80
C PHE A 69 8.07 31.05 6.32
N GLY A 70 6.82 31.24 6.78
CA GLY A 70 6.50 31.16 8.20
C GLY A 70 6.67 29.74 8.75
N THR A 71 7.16 29.60 9.98
CA THR A 71 7.48 28.29 10.60
C THR A 71 6.82 28.10 11.97
N ALA A 72 5.78 28.90 12.28
CA ALA A 72 5.08 28.84 13.57
C ALA A 72 4.06 27.70 13.62
N GLU A 73 3.25 27.55 12.58
CA GLU A 73 2.24 26.48 12.45
C GLU A 73 2.43 25.72 11.15
N LEU A 74 2.69 24.43 11.22
CA LEU A 74 3.03 23.62 10.06
C LEU A 74 1.94 22.59 9.76
N PRO A 75 1.54 22.41 8.49
CA PRO A 75 0.50 21.46 8.11
C PRO A 75 1.02 20.03 8.21
N ALA A 76 0.12 19.08 8.48
CA ALA A 76 0.43 17.66 8.32
C ALA A 76 0.48 17.31 6.81
N VAL A 77 1.61 16.78 6.37
CA VAL A 77 1.87 16.37 4.98
C VAL A 77 1.88 14.85 4.90
N ALA A 78 1.28 14.28 3.86
CA ALA A 78 1.27 12.85 3.60
C ALA A 78 1.70 12.54 2.17
N LEU A 79 2.09 11.28 1.93
CA LEU A 79 2.45 10.76 0.60
C LEU A 79 1.58 9.55 0.26
N THR A 80 1.10 9.47 -0.97
CA THR A 80 0.51 8.23 -1.52
C THR A 80 1.35 7.73 -2.69
N THR A 81 1.49 6.41 -2.79
CA THR A 81 2.03 5.75 -3.99
C THR A 81 0.97 4.83 -4.55
N SER A 82 0.62 5.01 -5.83
CA SER A 82 -0.44 4.24 -6.48
C SER A 82 -0.08 2.76 -6.68
N GLY A 83 -1.01 1.97 -7.22
CA GLY A 83 -0.70 0.65 -7.78
C GLY A 83 0.01 0.71 -9.12
N GLY A 84 0.43 -0.47 -9.60
CA GLY A 84 1.17 -0.62 -10.86
C GLY A 84 2.40 -1.53 -10.81
N GLY A 85 2.42 -2.54 -9.94
CA GLY A 85 3.53 -3.50 -9.83
C GLY A 85 4.90 -2.82 -9.64
N TYR A 86 5.95 -3.38 -10.25
CA TYR A 86 7.31 -2.85 -10.14
C TYR A 86 7.48 -1.45 -10.72
N ARG A 87 6.67 -1.06 -11.72
CA ARG A 87 6.66 0.32 -12.22
C ARG A 87 6.38 1.31 -11.09
N SER A 88 5.32 1.04 -10.32
CA SER A 88 4.95 1.91 -9.21
C SER A 88 5.96 1.85 -8.06
N LEU A 89 6.48 0.66 -7.75
CA LEU A 89 7.53 0.50 -6.74
C LEU A 89 8.77 1.33 -7.09
N LEU A 90 9.33 1.17 -8.29
CA LEU A 90 10.58 1.81 -8.68
C LEU A 90 10.42 3.31 -8.90
N SER A 91 9.34 3.74 -9.59
CA SER A 91 9.06 5.17 -9.76
C SER A 91 8.82 5.87 -8.41
N GLY A 92 7.99 5.27 -7.55
CA GLY A 92 7.73 5.79 -6.20
C GLY A 92 8.96 5.77 -5.30
N ALA A 93 9.81 4.76 -5.41
CA ALA A 93 11.09 4.69 -4.71
C ALA A 93 12.03 5.83 -5.13
N GLY A 94 12.10 6.14 -6.43
CA GLY A 94 12.86 7.30 -6.91
C GLY A 94 12.30 8.63 -6.38
N VAL A 95 10.96 8.75 -6.30
CA VAL A 95 10.34 9.91 -5.66
C VAL A 95 10.79 10.03 -4.20
N ILE A 96 10.69 8.95 -3.42
CA ILE A 96 11.14 8.94 -2.01
C ILE A 96 12.63 9.27 -1.90
N GLN A 97 13.48 8.70 -2.77
CA GLN A 97 14.92 8.99 -2.81
C GLN A 97 15.19 10.48 -2.98
N GLY A 98 14.47 11.16 -3.88
CA GLY A 98 14.56 12.61 -4.08
C GLY A 98 14.01 13.45 -2.93
N LEU A 99 13.10 12.89 -2.11
CA LEU A 99 12.55 13.57 -0.92
C LEU A 99 13.39 13.31 0.35
N ASP A 100 14.17 12.23 0.41
CA ASP A 100 14.89 11.78 1.60
C ASP A 100 16.29 12.39 1.69
N SER A 101 16.56 13.18 2.73
CA SER A 101 17.90 13.78 2.95
C SER A 101 18.98 12.78 3.33
N ARG A 102 18.62 11.53 3.67
CA ARG A 102 19.57 10.44 3.89
C ARG A 102 20.10 9.87 2.58
N ASP A 103 19.40 10.13 1.47
CA ASP A 103 19.61 9.42 0.20
C ASP A 103 19.87 10.36 -0.99
N SER A 104 19.60 11.65 -0.84
CA SER A 104 19.88 12.67 -1.86
C SER A 104 20.19 14.05 -1.25
N ASP A 105 20.78 14.93 -2.05
CA ASP A 105 20.94 16.36 -1.75
C ASP A 105 20.47 17.22 -2.94
N VAL A 106 19.17 17.11 -3.24
CA VAL A 106 18.44 17.90 -4.24
C VAL A 106 17.49 18.89 -3.53
N SER A 107 16.80 19.73 -4.30
CA SER A 107 15.94 20.80 -3.77
C SER A 107 14.80 20.30 -2.88
N THR A 108 14.39 19.05 -3.02
CA THR A 108 13.32 18.41 -2.25
C THR A 108 13.80 17.53 -1.10
N SER A 109 15.12 17.31 -0.96
CA SER A 109 15.68 16.44 0.07
C SER A 109 15.45 17.00 1.47
N GLY A 110 14.85 16.17 2.34
CA GLY A 110 14.42 16.52 3.69
C GLY A 110 12.89 16.49 3.86
N LEU A 111 12.13 16.48 2.76
CA LEU A 111 10.67 16.39 2.81
C LEU A 111 10.17 15.02 3.24
N TYR A 112 10.89 13.92 2.98
CA TYR A 112 10.44 12.61 3.46
C TYR A 112 10.35 12.59 4.99
N GLN A 113 11.34 13.19 5.68
CA GLN A 113 11.33 13.35 7.13
C GLN A 113 10.21 14.28 7.63
N ALA A 114 9.63 15.11 6.77
CA ALA A 114 8.48 15.97 7.07
C ALA A 114 7.12 15.28 6.91
N LEU A 115 7.07 14.03 6.42
CA LEU A 115 5.81 13.31 6.23
C LEU A 115 5.26 12.77 7.55
N THR A 116 3.96 12.90 7.73
CA THR A 116 3.20 12.36 8.88
C THR A 116 2.57 11.01 8.57
N TYR A 117 2.10 10.82 7.34
CA TYR A 117 1.47 9.59 6.86
C TYR A 117 2.01 9.19 5.48
N GLN A 118 2.01 7.89 5.21
CA GLN A 118 2.32 7.32 3.91
C GLN A 118 1.35 6.18 3.61
N ALA A 119 0.69 6.23 2.45
CA ALA A 119 -0.24 5.18 2.02
C ALA A 119 0.19 4.54 0.70
N GLY A 120 -0.08 3.24 0.55
CA GLY A 120 0.27 2.49 -0.66
C GLY A 120 -0.74 1.37 -0.93
N LEU A 121 -0.95 1.06 -2.21
CA LEU A 121 -1.69 -0.12 -2.64
C LEU A 121 -0.97 -0.81 -3.80
N SER A 122 -1.18 -2.11 -3.99
CA SER A 122 -0.56 -2.89 -5.06
C SER A 122 0.97 -2.67 -5.12
N GLY A 123 1.55 -2.28 -6.25
CA GLY A 123 2.98 -1.93 -6.35
C GLY A 123 3.46 -0.85 -5.35
N GLY A 124 2.61 0.10 -4.97
CA GLY A 124 2.90 1.05 -3.88
C GLY A 124 2.93 0.40 -2.50
N SER A 125 2.13 -0.65 -2.28
CA SER A 125 2.20 -1.46 -1.05
C SER A 125 3.48 -2.32 -1.01
N TRP A 126 4.00 -2.76 -2.15
CA TRP A 126 5.28 -3.47 -2.24
C TRP A 126 6.43 -2.58 -1.77
N LEU A 127 6.48 -1.33 -2.27
CA LEU A 127 7.43 -0.33 -1.83
C LEU A 127 7.33 -0.07 -0.32
N LEU A 128 6.12 0.22 0.16
CA LEU A 128 5.88 0.54 1.56
C LEU A 128 6.25 -0.63 2.48
N SER A 129 5.94 -1.86 2.07
CA SER A 129 6.27 -3.08 2.82
C SER A 129 7.77 -3.38 2.80
N SER A 130 8.44 -3.17 1.67
CA SER A 130 9.90 -3.33 1.58
C SER A 130 10.62 -2.32 2.47
N MET A 131 10.14 -1.08 2.55
CA MET A 131 10.70 -0.11 3.49
C MET A 131 10.40 -0.50 4.94
N ALA A 132 9.13 -0.72 5.27
CA ALA A 132 8.69 -0.95 6.64
C ALA A 132 9.24 -2.26 7.23
N GLY A 133 9.14 -3.36 6.49
CA GLY A 133 9.60 -4.68 6.92
C GLY A 133 11.12 -4.77 7.10
N ASN A 134 11.88 -3.87 6.48
CA ASN A 134 13.34 -3.78 6.62
C ASN A 134 13.78 -2.68 7.61
N ASN A 135 12.88 -2.10 8.40
CA ASN A 135 13.15 -1.01 9.35
C ASN A 135 13.63 0.30 8.69
N TYR A 136 13.03 0.64 7.54
CA TYR A 136 13.20 1.90 6.79
C TYR A 136 14.66 2.31 6.46
N PRO A 137 15.47 1.44 5.84
CA PRO A 137 16.73 1.85 5.23
C PRO A 137 16.48 2.84 4.07
N THR A 138 17.55 3.39 3.50
CA THR A 138 17.43 4.25 2.32
C THR A 138 17.04 3.44 1.07
N ILE A 139 16.51 4.11 0.05
CA ILE A 139 16.15 3.47 -1.21
C ILE A 139 17.42 2.94 -1.89
N THR A 140 18.51 3.69 -1.86
CA THR A 140 19.81 3.21 -2.37
C THR A 140 20.24 1.91 -1.69
N TYR A 141 20.05 1.78 -0.37
CA TYR A 141 20.40 0.55 0.33
C TYR A 141 19.55 -0.64 -0.12
N LEU A 142 18.22 -0.49 -0.19
CA LEU A 142 17.33 -1.57 -0.66
C LEU A 142 17.63 -1.95 -2.10
N LYS A 143 17.86 -0.96 -2.95
CA LYS A 143 18.23 -1.14 -4.35
C LYS A 143 19.48 -2.01 -4.51
N GLU A 144 20.57 -1.63 -3.85
CA GLU A 144 21.87 -2.30 -4.01
C GLU A 144 21.96 -3.64 -3.28
N ILE A 145 21.27 -3.80 -2.14
CA ILE A 145 21.40 -4.99 -1.28
C ILE A 145 20.35 -6.05 -1.60
N LEU A 146 19.19 -5.67 -2.15
CA LEU A 146 18.07 -6.57 -2.31
C LEU A 146 17.50 -6.54 -3.73
N TRP A 147 17.08 -5.37 -4.21
CA TRP A 147 16.22 -5.28 -5.40
C TRP A 147 16.93 -5.60 -6.71
N LYS A 148 18.15 -5.09 -6.95
CA LYS A 148 18.84 -5.26 -8.24
C LYS A 148 18.95 -6.72 -8.67
N GLN A 149 19.53 -7.55 -7.80
CA GLN A 149 19.65 -8.98 -8.08
C GLN A 149 18.29 -9.66 -8.11
N ALA A 150 17.40 -9.34 -7.16
CA ALA A 150 16.12 -10.01 -7.04
C ALA A 150 15.15 -9.71 -8.19
N PHE A 151 15.22 -8.52 -8.79
CA PHE A 151 14.36 -8.12 -9.92
C PHE A 151 14.95 -8.56 -11.26
N GLN A 152 16.28 -8.69 -11.36
CA GLN A 152 16.93 -9.29 -12.54
C GLN A 152 16.69 -10.80 -12.59
N ASP A 153 16.83 -11.47 -11.45
CA ASP A 153 16.62 -12.92 -11.31
C ASP A 153 15.29 -13.18 -10.58
N SER A 154 14.20 -12.67 -11.16
CA SER A 154 12.89 -12.67 -10.52
C SER A 154 12.41 -14.07 -10.18
N LEU A 155 12.10 -14.31 -8.90
CA LEU A 155 11.46 -15.57 -8.47
C LEU A 155 10.01 -15.70 -8.98
N LEU A 156 9.49 -14.64 -9.61
CA LEU A 156 8.23 -14.64 -10.34
C LEU A 156 8.37 -15.19 -11.76
N ASP A 157 9.60 -15.43 -12.24
CA ASP A 157 9.86 -16.30 -13.39
C ASP A 157 10.14 -17.73 -12.93
N PRO A 158 9.21 -18.68 -13.17
CA PRO A 158 9.40 -20.08 -12.80
C PRO A 158 10.58 -20.78 -13.51
N ALA A 159 11.19 -20.18 -14.54
CA ALA A 159 12.28 -20.79 -15.31
C ALA A 159 13.66 -20.72 -14.63
N PHE A 160 13.82 -19.96 -13.54
CA PHE A 160 15.10 -19.78 -12.86
C PHE A 160 15.44 -20.98 -11.93
N LEU A 161 16.72 -21.39 -11.78
CA LEU A 161 17.06 -22.68 -11.13
C LEU A 161 17.32 -22.59 -9.60
N LEU A 162 17.69 -21.41 -9.07
CA LEU A 162 17.84 -21.15 -7.62
C LEU A 162 16.49 -21.12 -6.87
N VAL A 163 15.39 -21.16 -7.65
CA VAL A 163 13.97 -21.21 -7.30
C VAL A 163 13.59 -22.45 -6.49
N ALA A 164 14.22 -23.61 -6.74
CA ALA A 164 13.74 -24.88 -6.19
C ALA A 164 13.70 -24.93 -4.65
N ILE A 165 14.68 -24.32 -3.97
CA ILE A 165 14.69 -24.25 -2.51
C ILE A 165 13.62 -23.27 -2.02
N ALA A 166 13.54 -22.07 -2.59
CA ALA A 166 12.54 -21.08 -2.20
C ALA A 166 11.11 -21.63 -2.41
N TYR A 167 10.85 -22.30 -3.53
CA TYR A 167 9.55 -22.91 -3.82
C TYR A 167 9.22 -24.06 -2.88
N ALA A 168 10.20 -24.90 -2.51
CA ALA A 168 9.98 -25.96 -1.52
C ALA A 168 9.58 -25.38 -0.15
N GLU A 169 10.23 -24.30 0.28
CA GLU A 169 9.87 -23.60 1.53
C GLU A 169 8.48 -22.94 1.42
N ILE A 170 8.15 -22.35 0.27
CA ILE A 170 6.82 -21.76 0.03
C ILE A 170 5.73 -22.83 0.07
N ILE A 171 5.93 -23.99 -0.56
CA ILE A 171 4.99 -25.12 -0.50
C ILE A 171 4.83 -25.58 0.95
N ALA A 172 5.91 -25.67 1.73
CA ALA A 172 5.86 -26.03 3.14
C ALA A 172 5.09 -25.00 3.99
N ASP A 173 5.30 -23.70 3.73
CA ASP A 173 4.58 -22.59 4.37
C ASP A 173 3.07 -22.68 4.09
N VAL A 174 2.67 -22.84 2.83
CA VAL A 174 1.28 -22.96 2.39
C VAL A 174 0.63 -24.20 3.00
N PHE A 175 1.26 -25.37 2.88
CA PHE A 175 0.76 -26.60 3.48
C PHE A 175 0.61 -26.48 5.00
N GLY A 176 1.59 -25.88 5.68
CA GLY A 176 1.55 -25.68 7.13
C GLY A 176 0.39 -24.79 7.58
N LYS A 177 0.07 -23.73 6.81
CA LYS A 177 -1.06 -22.83 7.09
C LYS A 177 -2.40 -23.53 6.88
N GLU A 178 -2.57 -24.29 5.78
CA GLU A 178 -3.79 -25.08 5.53
C GLU A 178 -3.98 -26.16 6.61
N ALA A 179 -2.90 -26.88 6.97
CA ALA A 179 -2.93 -27.91 8.01
C ALA A 179 -3.26 -27.34 9.41
N ALA A 180 -2.96 -26.06 9.65
CA ALA A 180 -3.35 -25.35 10.86
C ALA A 180 -4.81 -24.86 10.85
N GLY A 181 -5.56 -25.12 9.77
CA GLY A 181 -6.98 -24.78 9.64
C GLY A 181 -7.25 -23.38 9.09
N TYR A 182 -6.23 -22.72 8.52
CA TYR A 182 -6.38 -21.42 7.87
C TYR A 182 -6.32 -21.61 6.36
N ARG A 183 -7.42 -21.28 5.68
CA ARG A 183 -7.54 -21.45 4.24
C ARG A 183 -6.41 -20.72 3.52
N THR A 184 -5.68 -21.44 2.67
CA THR A 184 -4.73 -20.89 1.72
C THR A 184 -5.37 -20.66 0.36
N THR A 185 -4.84 -19.68 -0.39
CA THR A 185 -5.34 -19.21 -1.68
C THR A 185 -4.16 -18.89 -2.59
N LEU A 186 -4.38 -18.53 -3.86
CA LEU A 186 -3.29 -18.10 -4.77
C LEU A 186 -2.49 -16.91 -4.20
N THR A 187 -3.10 -16.11 -3.33
CA THR A 187 -2.46 -14.98 -2.63
C THR A 187 -1.29 -15.44 -1.74
N ASP A 188 -1.36 -16.64 -1.16
CA ASP A 188 -0.33 -17.15 -0.25
C ASP A 188 1.03 -17.35 -0.94
N PRO A 189 1.17 -18.21 -1.97
CA PRO A 189 2.43 -18.36 -2.67
C PRO A 189 2.86 -17.08 -3.39
N TRP A 190 1.91 -16.29 -3.92
CA TRP A 190 2.18 -14.97 -4.50
C TRP A 190 2.87 -14.01 -3.53
N GLY A 191 2.28 -13.80 -2.35
CA GLY A 191 2.84 -12.95 -1.31
C GLY A 191 4.20 -13.43 -0.81
N ARG A 192 4.40 -14.76 -0.76
CA ARG A 192 5.70 -15.34 -0.40
C ARG A 192 6.77 -15.08 -1.46
N LEU A 193 6.48 -15.27 -2.75
CA LEU A 193 7.42 -14.98 -3.83
C LEU A 193 7.82 -13.49 -3.87
N LEU A 194 6.86 -12.59 -3.64
CA LEU A 194 7.16 -11.17 -3.48
C LEU A 194 8.07 -10.90 -2.27
N SER A 195 7.83 -11.58 -1.15
CA SER A 195 8.61 -11.39 0.08
C SER A 195 10.11 -11.69 -0.12
N TYR A 196 10.46 -12.73 -0.89
CA TYR A 196 11.86 -13.03 -1.20
C TYR A 196 12.58 -11.92 -1.97
N GLN A 197 11.84 -11.10 -2.71
CA GLN A 197 12.39 -10.00 -3.49
C GLN A 197 12.37 -8.66 -2.74
N LEU A 198 11.57 -8.56 -1.67
CA LEU A 198 11.25 -7.29 -1.01
C LEU A 198 11.64 -7.22 0.47
N LEU A 199 11.86 -8.35 1.13
CA LEU A 199 12.19 -8.42 2.56
C LEU A 199 13.53 -9.11 2.79
N LEU A 200 14.38 -8.48 3.61
CA LEU A 200 15.64 -9.06 4.07
C LEU A 200 15.39 -10.14 5.13
N GLY A 201 16.38 -11.01 5.27
CA GLY A 201 16.41 -12.05 6.28
C GLY A 201 16.02 -13.43 5.74
N PRO A 202 16.07 -14.46 6.60
CA PRO A 202 15.82 -15.84 6.20
C PRO A 202 14.46 -16.00 5.53
N TYR A 203 14.43 -16.78 4.44
CA TYR A 203 13.21 -17.18 3.73
C TYR A 203 12.34 -15.99 3.28
N GLY A 204 12.98 -14.89 2.84
CA GLY A 204 12.30 -13.68 2.42
C GLY A 204 11.58 -12.99 3.59
N GLY A 205 12.24 -12.89 4.75
CA GLY A 205 11.67 -12.21 5.92
C GLY A 205 10.37 -12.83 6.45
N VAL A 206 10.21 -14.16 6.35
CA VAL A 206 8.96 -14.89 6.66
C VAL A 206 8.38 -14.62 8.07
N SER A 207 9.21 -14.23 9.02
CA SER A 207 8.78 -13.88 10.39
C SER A 207 8.24 -12.47 10.55
N THR A 208 8.33 -11.63 9.52
CA THR A 208 7.89 -10.24 9.58
C THR A 208 6.38 -10.17 9.40
N THR A 209 5.69 -9.59 10.38
CA THR A 209 4.27 -9.30 10.34
C THR A 209 4.06 -7.79 10.25
N LEU A 210 2.90 -7.35 9.78
CA LEU A 210 2.59 -5.93 9.77
C LEU A 210 2.55 -5.36 11.20
N SER A 211 1.97 -6.10 12.15
CA SER A 211 1.94 -5.66 13.55
C SER A 211 3.33 -5.58 14.20
N SER A 212 4.30 -6.41 13.79
CA SER A 212 5.66 -6.34 14.35
C SER A 212 6.42 -5.09 13.93
N VAL A 213 6.01 -4.42 12.84
CA VAL A 213 6.58 -3.12 12.42
C VAL A 213 6.47 -2.08 13.55
N SER A 214 5.41 -2.14 14.36
CA SER A 214 5.21 -1.23 15.50
C SER A 214 6.32 -1.30 16.55
N SER A 215 7.07 -2.41 16.59
CA SER A 215 8.18 -2.63 17.52
C SER A 215 9.55 -2.29 16.93
N LEU A 216 9.62 -1.91 15.66
CA LEU A 216 10.88 -1.57 15.01
C LEU A 216 11.39 -0.20 15.49
N SER A 217 12.71 -0.04 15.50
CA SER A 217 13.36 1.19 16.01
C SER A 217 12.94 2.46 15.27
N SER A 218 12.72 2.38 13.95
CA SER A 218 12.24 3.49 13.13
C SER A 218 10.84 3.95 13.54
N PHE A 219 9.96 2.99 13.85
CA PHE A 219 8.59 3.25 14.26
C PHE A 219 8.51 3.73 15.72
N THR A 220 9.18 3.06 16.65
CA THR A 220 9.19 3.44 18.08
C THR A 220 9.88 4.77 18.35
N SER A 221 10.78 5.22 17.46
CA SER A 221 11.36 6.57 17.49
C SER A 221 10.52 7.61 16.76
N TYR A 222 9.40 7.23 16.14
CA TYR A 222 8.54 8.08 15.32
C TYR A 222 9.29 8.76 14.15
N SER A 223 10.39 8.16 13.67
CA SER A 223 11.26 8.75 12.66
C SER A 223 10.72 8.63 11.23
N VAL A 224 9.64 7.87 11.05
CA VAL A 224 9.05 7.53 9.74
C VAL A 224 7.56 7.86 9.72
N PRO A 225 6.97 8.16 8.54
CA PRO A 225 5.53 8.41 8.45
C PRO A 225 4.72 7.17 8.87
N PHE A 226 3.53 7.40 9.45
CA PHE A 226 2.60 6.31 9.77
C PHE A 226 2.11 5.65 8.47
N LEU A 227 2.17 4.33 8.42
CA LEU A 227 1.97 3.58 7.19
C LEU A 227 0.54 3.01 7.08
N VAL A 228 -0.05 3.10 5.89
CA VAL A 228 -1.38 2.54 5.57
C VAL A 228 -1.32 1.77 4.26
N ILE A 229 -1.69 0.49 4.29
CA ILE A 229 -1.86 -0.33 3.07
C ILE A 229 -3.36 -0.52 2.83
N THR A 230 -3.82 -0.43 1.58
CA THR A 230 -5.25 -0.62 1.27
C THR A 230 -5.52 -1.83 0.38
N SER A 231 -6.70 -2.42 0.55
CA SER A 231 -7.28 -3.44 -0.33
C SER A 231 -8.77 -3.19 -0.51
N LEU A 232 -9.41 -3.91 -1.44
CA LEU A 232 -10.85 -3.83 -1.66
C LEU A 232 -11.54 -5.14 -1.27
N GLY A 233 -12.77 -5.05 -0.75
CA GLY A 233 -13.63 -6.21 -0.54
C GLY A 233 -14.45 -6.55 -1.78
N SER A 234 -14.40 -7.81 -2.21
CA SER A 234 -15.29 -8.36 -3.25
C SER A 234 -16.52 -9.02 -2.63
N LYS A 235 -17.70 -8.79 -3.21
CA LYS A 235 -18.99 -9.29 -2.71
C LYS A 235 -19.32 -10.65 -3.30
N VAL A 236 -18.45 -11.63 -3.06
CA VAL A 236 -18.54 -12.97 -3.64
C VAL A 236 -19.87 -13.68 -3.33
N TRP A 237 -20.51 -13.36 -2.20
CA TRP A 237 -21.83 -13.90 -1.82
C TRP A 237 -22.98 -13.38 -2.70
N LEU A 238 -22.77 -12.31 -3.47
CA LEU A 238 -23.69 -11.80 -4.50
C LEU A 238 -23.32 -12.28 -5.90
N GLY A 239 -22.25 -13.07 -6.05
CA GLY A 239 -21.68 -13.44 -7.34
C GLY A 239 -20.80 -12.36 -7.96
N ASP A 240 -20.48 -11.29 -7.22
CA ASP A 240 -19.51 -10.28 -7.68
C ASP A 240 -18.12 -10.89 -7.67
N CYS A 241 -17.41 -10.67 -8.77
CA CYS A 241 -16.05 -11.14 -8.96
C CYS A 241 -15.03 -9.99 -8.82
N ILE A 242 -15.29 -8.91 -9.54
CA ILE A 242 -14.48 -7.68 -9.51
C ILE A 242 -15.20 -6.66 -8.60
N PRO A 243 -14.48 -5.97 -7.71
CA PRO A 243 -15.06 -4.93 -6.89
C PRO A 243 -15.62 -3.79 -7.75
N GLY A 244 -16.84 -3.36 -7.44
CA GLY A 244 -17.43 -2.16 -8.05
C GLY A 244 -16.79 -0.86 -7.52
N PRO A 245 -17.15 0.31 -8.09
CA PRO A 245 -16.58 1.60 -7.70
C PRO A 245 -16.89 2.02 -6.25
N ASN A 246 -17.90 1.41 -5.63
CA ASN A 246 -18.27 1.62 -4.22
C ASN A 246 -17.88 0.41 -3.35
N ALA A 247 -16.87 -0.36 -3.76
CA ALA A 247 -16.37 -1.46 -2.96
C ALA A 247 -15.80 -0.95 -1.64
N THR A 248 -16.02 -1.72 -0.58
CA THR A 248 -15.53 -1.40 0.74
C THR A 248 -14.01 -1.39 0.73
N THR A 249 -13.43 -0.26 1.13
CA THR A 249 -11.97 -0.11 1.26
C THR A 249 -11.54 -0.56 2.64
N TYR A 250 -10.63 -1.51 2.69
CA TYR A 250 -10.00 -1.94 3.94
C TYR A 250 -8.61 -1.33 4.06
N GLU A 251 -8.29 -0.89 5.27
CA GLU A 251 -6.98 -0.39 5.67
C GLU A 251 -6.28 -1.42 6.53
N PHE A 252 -5.01 -1.66 6.23
CA PHE A 252 -4.07 -2.39 7.06
C PHE A 252 -3.03 -1.40 7.60
N THR A 253 -2.93 -1.32 8.92
CA THR A 253 -1.91 -0.53 9.63
C THR A 253 -1.20 -1.43 10.65
N PRO A 254 -0.03 -1.03 11.19
CA PRO A 254 0.65 -1.81 12.24
C PRO A 254 -0.20 -2.03 13.49
N TYR A 255 -1.17 -1.16 13.75
CA TYR A 255 -2.05 -1.27 14.91
C TYR A 255 -3.36 -1.98 14.58
N GLU A 256 -4.01 -1.59 13.49
CA GLU A 256 -5.39 -2.02 13.20
C GLU A 256 -5.67 -2.30 11.73
N PHE A 257 -6.60 -3.23 11.53
CA PHE A 257 -7.25 -3.56 10.28
C PHE A 257 -8.73 -3.19 10.35
N GLY A 258 -9.27 -2.59 9.29
CA GLY A 258 -10.69 -2.30 9.23
C GLY A 258 -11.05 -1.33 8.12
N SER A 259 -12.18 -0.66 8.27
CA SER A 259 -12.70 0.22 7.23
C SER A 259 -13.45 1.41 7.80
N TRP A 260 -13.28 2.56 7.16
CA TRP A 260 -14.03 3.78 7.41
C TRP A 260 -15.38 3.79 6.69
N ASP A 261 -15.59 2.92 5.69
CA ASP A 261 -16.84 2.81 4.96
C ASP A 261 -18.03 2.56 5.89
N SER A 262 -19.17 3.20 5.61
CA SER A 262 -20.35 3.14 6.46
C SER A 262 -20.91 1.73 6.67
N ASP A 263 -20.62 0.80 5.76
CA ASP A 263 -21.13 -0.57 5.81
C ASP A 263 -20.35 -1.44 6.83
N VAL A 264 -19.14 -1.02 7.23
CA VAL A 264 -18.32 -1.66 8.27
C VAL A 264 -18.12 -0.70 9.45
N SER A 265 -17.54 0.47 9.19
CA SER A 265 -17.29 1.56 10.13
C SER A 265 -16.65 1.06 11.44
N ALA A 266 -15.66 0.19 11.34
CA ALA A 266 -15.06 -0.50 12.47
C ALA A 266 -13.63 -0.97 12.19
N PHE A 267 -12.88 -1.15 13.27
CA PHE A 267 -11.49 -1.60 13.26
C PHE A 267 -11.24 -2.68 14.31
N THR A 268 -10.25 -3.53 14.05
CA THR A 268 -9.75 -4.58 14.95
C THR A 268 -8.22 -4.53 14.99
N PRO A 269 -7.54 -4.96 16.07
CA PRO A 269 -6.08 -5.05 16.06
C PRO A 269 -5.55 -5.97 14.96
N THR A 270 -4.61 -5.47 14.16
CA THR A 270 -3.97 -6.20 13.05
C THR A 270 -3.34 -7.50 13.51
N LYS A 271 -2.72 -7.47 14.70
CA LYS A 271 -2.08 -8.64 15.33
C LYS A 271 -3.03 -9.85 15.46
N TYR A 272 -4.34 -9.61 15.56
CA TYR A 272 -5.34 -10.66 15.80
C TYR A 272 -6.15 -11.06 14.56
N LEU A 273 -5.71 -10.68 13.36
CA LEU A 273 -6.30 -11.17 12.12
C LEU A 273 -6.31 -12.70 12.06
N GLY A 274 -7.33 -13.26 11.40
CA GLY A 274 -7.55 -14.71 11.35
C GLY A 274 -8.31 -15.29 12.56
N THR A 275 -8.53 -14.51 13.62
CA THR A 275 -9.31 -14.95 14.79
C THR A 275 -10.78 -15.19 14.41
N PRO A 276 -11.40 -16.30 14.80
CA PRO A 276 -12.85 -16.47 14.74
C PRO A 276 -13.57 -15.49 15.68
N MET A 277 -14.42 -14.64 15.11
CA MET A 277 -15.08 -13.53 15.81
C MET A 277 -16.61 -13.65 15.71
N SER A 278 -17.33 -13.12 16.70
CA SER A 278 -18.79 -12.90 16.63
C SER A 278 -19.18 -11.76 17.57
N GLY A 279 -19.95 -10.79 17.07
CA GLY A 279 -20.42 -9.65 17.88
C GLY A 279 -19.28 -8.81 18.47
N GLY A 280 -18.16 -8.71 17.77
CA GLY A 280 -16.96 -7.97 18.18
C GLY A 280 -16.07 -8.69 19.20
N ARG A 281 -16.33 -9.97 19.50
CA ARG A 281 -15.57 -10.78 20.47
C ARG A 281 -15.06 -12.07 19.83
N ALA A 282 -13.90 -12.53 20.28
CA ALA A 282 -13.37 -13.82 19.88
C ALA A 282 -14.27 -14.95 20.40
N THR A 283 -14.55 -15.95 19.56
CA THR A 283 -15.33 -17.15 19.94
C THR A 283 -14.44 -18.29 20.47
N GLY A 284 -13.14 -18.01 20.66
CA GLY A 284 -12.16 -18.95 21.15
C GLY A 284 -10.84 -18.26 21.51
N LYS A 285 -9.73 -18.88 21.09
CA LYS A 285 -8.40 -18.28 21.19
C LYS A 285 -8.15 -17.31 20.04
N CYS A 286 -7.24 -16.38 20.26
CA CYS A 286 -6.86 -15.41 19.24
C CYS A 286 -5.79 -15.98 18.35
N THR A 287 -5.86 -15.63 17.07
CA THR A 287 -4.83 -15.96 16.08
C THR A 287 -3.77 -14.87 16.09
N THR A 288 -2.50 -15.25 15.99
CA THR A 288 -1.36 -14.34 15.74
C THR A 288 -0.55 -14.82 14.54
N ASN A 289 0.31 -13.95 13.99
CA ASN A 289 1.12 -14.18 12.78
C ASN A 289 0.35 -14.34 11.47
N TYR A 290 -0.99 -14.28 11.50
CA TYR A 290 -1.79 -14.26 10.28
C TYR A 290 -1.53 -13.01 9.43
N ASP A 291 -1.18 -11.90 10.09
CA ASP A 291 -0.81 -10.63 9.50
C ASP A 291 0.62 -10.62 8.94
N ASN A 292 1.10 -11.75 8.41
CA ASN A 292 2.37 -11.83 7.70
C ASN A 292 2.45 -10.73 6.64
N LEU A 293 3.55 -9.96 6.64
CA LEU A 293 3.66 -8.77 5.80
C LEU A 293 3.62 -9.11 4.30
N GLY A 294 4.18 -10.27 3.92
CA GLY A 294 4.09 -10.84 2.58
C GLY A 294 2.66 -11.15 2.14
N TYR A 295 1.86 -11.71 3.03
CA TYR A 295 0.44 -11.98 2.76
C TYR A 295 -0.38 -10.69 2.61
N ILE A 296 -0.09 -9.66 3.41
CA ILE A 296 -0.78 -8.36 3.33
C ILE A 296 -0.42 -7.60 2.06
N LEU A 297 0.86 -7.50 1.71
CA LEU A 297 1.25 -6.85 0.44
C LEU A 297 0.76 -7.65 -0.77
N GLY A 298 0.71 -8.99 -0.65
CA GLY A 298 0.11 -9.86 -1.66
C GLY A 298 -1.40 -9.64 -1.80
N THR A 299 -2.12 -9.46 -0.69
CA THR A 299 -3.56 -9.11 -0.66
C THR A 299 -3.83 -7.76 -1.30
N SER A 300 -2.94 -6.79 -1.12
CA SER A 300 -3.06 -5.47 -1.75
C SER A 300 -2.74 -5.50 -3.25
N SER A 301 -2.27 -6.63 -3.79
CA SER A 301 -1.76 -6.73 -5.16
C SER A 301 -2.15 -8.01 -5.92
N ASN A 302 -3.16 -8.75 -5.45
CA ASN A 302 -3.61 -9.97 -6.08
C ASN A 302 -4.69 -9.64 -7.12
N LEU A 303 -4.40 -9.93 -8.39
CA LEU A 303 -5.29 -9.64 -9.51
C LEU A 303 -5.95 -10.92 -10.08
N PHE A 304 -5.90 -12.03 -9.33
CA PHE A 304 -6.34 -13.35 -9.77
C PHE A 304 -7.86 -13.43 -10.00
N ASN A 305 -8.64 -12.57 -9.36
CA ASN A 305 -10.08 -12.46 -9.59
C ASN A 305 -10.43 -11.92 -10.99
N ASN A 306 -9.53 -11.20 -11.68
CA ASN A 306 -9.86 -10.59 -12.99
C ASN A 306 -10.25 -11.58 -14.10
N VAL A 307 -9.93 -12.87 -13.95
CA VAL A 307 -10.34 -13.92 -14.90
C VAL A 307 -11.76 -14.46 -14.68
N CYS A 308 -12.46 -13.97 -13.64
CA CYS A 308 -13.87 -14.12 -13.23
C CYS A 308 -14.61 -15.46 -13.29
N PHE A 309 -14.12 -16.48 -13.97
CA PHE A 309 -14.75 -17.81 -14.03
C PHE A 309 -13.72 -18.93 -14.26
N ASP A 310 -12.53 -18.61 -14.74
CA ASP A 310 -11.49 -19.60 -14.98
C ASP A 310 -10.48 -19.58 -13.82
N VAL A 311 -10.53 -20.61 -12.98
CA VAL A 311 -9.43 -20.86 -12.04
C VAL A 311 -8.23 -21.32 -12.89
N PRO A 312 -7.02 -20.75 -12.71
CA PRO A 312 -5.88 -21.15 -13.51
C PRO A 312 -5.67 -22.67 -13.41
N VAL A 313 -5.43 -23.30 -14.56
CA VAL A 313 -5.30 -24.76 -14.62
C VAL A 313 -3.92 -25.15 -14.12
N ALA A 314 -3.88 -26.02 -13.11
CA ALA A 314 -2.64 -26.59 -12.60
C ALA A 314 -1.94 -27.43 -13.69
N GLU A 315 -0.68 -27.10 -13.98
CA GLU A 315 0.15 -27.83 -14.95
C GLU A 315 1.56 -28.05 -14.39
N ASN A 316 2.04 -29.29 -14.49
CA ASN A 316 3.39 -29.64 -14.06
C ASN A 316 4.44 -29.00 -14.98
N SER A 317 5.45 -28.36 -14.38
CA SER A 317 6.60 -27.76 -15.10
C SER A 317 6.23 -26.61 -16.05
N SER A 318 5.24 -25.80 -15.68
CA SER A 318 4.86 -24.60 -16.44
C SER A 318 5.89 -23.46 -16.30
N THR A 319 6.00 -22.63 -17.32
CA THR A 319 6.76 -21.35 -17.28
C THR A 319 5.84 -20.14 -17.08
N ASN A 320 4.54 -20.37 -16.87
CA ASN A 320 3.57 -19.33 -16.54
C ASN A 320 3.41 -19.24 -15.02
N LEU A 321 3.39 -18.02 -14.49
CA LEU A 321 3.32 -17.80 -13.04
C LEU A 321 1.97 -18.28 -12.48
N ASP A 322 0.85 -17.93 -13.11
CA ASP A 322 -0.49 -18.26 -12.60
C ASP A 322 -0.72 -19.79 -12.52
N THR A 323 -0.28 -20.53 -13.54
CA THR A 323 -0.34 -22.00 -13.55
C THR A 323 0.57 -22.62 -12.48
N THR A 324 1.73 -22.00 -12.23
CA THR A 324 2.66 -22.44 -11.19
C THR A 324 2.08 -22.22 -9.79
N LEU A 325 1.49 -21.05 -9.53
CA LEU A 325 0.80 -20.76 -8.27
C LEU A 325 -0.39 -21.69 -8.07
N ALA A 326 -1.17 -21.95 -9.13
CA ALA A 326 -2.26 -22.90 -9.13
C ALA A 326 -1.78 -24.33 -8.82
N GLN A 327 -0.65 -24.76 -9.36
CA GLN A 327 -0.09 -26.07 -9.02
C GLN A 327 0.28 -26.18 -7.54
N ILE A 328 0.89 -25.14 -6.94
CA ILE A 328 1.20 -25.11 -5.51
C ILE A 328 -0.07 -25.29 -4.67
N ILE A 329 -1.14 -24.56 -5.00
CA ILE A 329 -2.40 -24.66 -4.27
C ILE A 329 -3.07 -26.02 -4.50
N ASN A 330 -3.07 -26.52 -5.73
CA ASN A 330 -3.65 -27.81 -6.09
C ASN A 330 -2.95 -29.00 -5.39
N ASP A 331 -1.66 -28.87 -5.08
CA ASP A 331 -0.91 -29.86 -4.29
C ASP A 331 -1.34 -29.90 -2.81
N VAL A 332 -1.99 -28.83 -2.32
CA VAL A 332 -2.47 -28.70 -0.94
C VAL A 332 -3.96 -29.05 -0.84
N HIS A 333 -4.80 -28.54 -1.76
CA HIS A 333 -6.23 -28.83 -1.83
C HIS A 333 -6.79 -28.58 -3.24
N GLU A 334 -8.00 -29.07 -3.53
CA GLU A 334 -8.67 -28.78 -4.80
C GLU A 334 -8.87 -27.27 -4.98
N LEU A 335 -8.56 -26.79 -6.18
CA LEU A 335 -8.70 -25.40 -6.58
C LEU A 335 -10.17 -25.02 -6.80
N THR A 336 -10.56 -23.86 -6.27
CA THR A 336 -11.91 -23.31 -6.34
C THR A 336 -11.87 -21.82 -6.65
N THR A 337 -13.04 -21.22 -6.93
CA THR A 337 -13.14 -19.77 -7.15
C THR A 337 -12.81 -18.94 -5.90
N GLU A 338 -12.90 -19.51 -4.69
CA GLU A 338 -12.49 -18.85 -3.45
C GLU A 338 -10.97 -18.56 -3.45
N ASP A 339 -10.18 -19.40 -4.13
CA ASP A 339 -8.72 -19.31 -4.14
C ASP A 339 -8.19 -18.14 -4.99
N LEU A 340 -9.07 -17.44 -5.71
CA LEU A 340 -8.75 -16.20 -6.44
C LEU A 340 -8.65 -14.97 -5.53
N TYR A 341 -9.11 -15.07 -4.28
CA TYR A 341 -9.17 -13.96 -3.33
C TYR A 341 -8.19 -14.16 -2.19
N ALA A 342 -7.86 -13.09 -1.46
CA ALA A 342 -7.27 -13.22 -0.14
C ALA A 342 -8.39 -13.37 0.89
N THR A 343 -8.50 -14.54 1.52
CA THR A 343 -9.62 -14.87 2.42
C THR A 343 -9.25 -14.62 3.88
N TYR A 344 -9.95 -13.72 4.57
CA TYR A 344 -9.76 -13.42 5.98
C TYR A 344 -10.98 -13.85 6.80
N LYS A 345 -10.78 -14.40 8.02
CA LYS A 345 -11.89 -14.51 8.99
C LYS A 345 -12.41 -13.12 9.30
N ASN A 346 -13.71 -12.89 9.11
CA ASN A 346 -14.31 -11.57 9.23
C ASN A 346 -14.33 -11.11 10.69
N PRO A 347 -13.55 -10.09 11.08
CA PRO A 347 -13.56 -9.60 12.46
C PRO A 347 -14.91 -8.97 12.85
N PHE A 348 -15.69 -8.55 11.85
CA PHE A 348 -16.96 -7.84 11.99
C PHE A 348 -18.19 -8.77 11.89
N TYR A 349 -17.99 -10.09 11.91
CA TYR A 349 -19.10 -11.04 11.87
C TYR A 349 -20.05 -10.83 13.06
N ASN A 350 -21.35 -10.74 12.77
CA ASN A 350 -22.43 -10.39 13.70
C ASN A 350 -22.21 -9.08 14.49
N TYR A 351 -21.35 -8.19 14.01
CA TYR A 351 -21.09 -6.89 14.63
C TYR A 351 -21.64 -5.77 13.74
N ILE A 352 -22.47 -4.91 14.32
CA ILE A 352 -22.92 -3.67 13.69
C ILE A 352 -22.30 -2.51 14.48
N SER A 353 -21.44 -1.74 13.83
CA SER A 353 -20.81 -0.58 14.45
C SER A 353 -21.85 0.47 14.82
N SER A 354 -21.63 1.18 15.94
CA SER A 354 -22.47 2.31 16.34
C SER A 354 -22.39 3.49 15.38
N THR A 355 -21.39 3.53 14.50
CA THR A 355 -21.22 4.54 13.45
C THR A 355 -21.51 4.03 12.04
N ALA A 356 -21.89 2.76 11.91
CA ALA A 356 -22.28 2.20 10.62
C ALA A 356 -23.65 2.72 10.17
N THR A 357 -23.85 2.75 8.86
CA THR A 357 -25.17 2.88 8.22
C THR A 357 -25.44 1.55 7.52
N PRO A 358 -26.16 0.60 8.15
CA PRO A 358 -26.32 -0.74 7.62
C PRO A 358 -26.92 -0.74 6.21
N ASN A 359 -26.22 -1.38 5.29
CA ASN A 359 -26.67 -1.56 3.92
C ASN A 359 -27.00 -3.03 3.68
N ILE A 360 -28.29 -3.35 3.52
CA ILE A 360 -28.73 -4.74 3.29
C ILE A 360 -28.19 -5.31 1.98
N ALA A 361 -27.86 -4.46 0.99
CA ALA A 361 -27.22 -4.86 -0.25
C ALA A 361 -25.71 -5.07 -0.11
N ASN A 362 -25.13 -4.75 1.05
CA ASN A 362 -23.73 -4.98 1.39
C ASN A 362 -23.60 -5.49 2.83
N ASN A 363 -24.26 -6.61 3.13
CA ASN A 363 -24.33 -7.14 4.49
C ASN A 363 -23.04 -7.91 4.88
N ILE A 364 -21.96 -7.15 5.07
CA ILE A 364 -20.64 -7.66 5.47
C ILE A 364 -20.72 -8.35 6.84
N SER A 365 -21.50 -7.80 7.78
CA SER A 365 -21.67 -8.38 9.12
C SER A 365 -22.27 -9.80 9.12
N ALA A 366 -22.94 -10.21 8.05
CA ALA A 366 -23.49 -11.56 7.91
C ALA A 366 -22.51 -12.57 7.29
N GLN A 367 -21.33 -12.13 6.84
CA GLN A 367 -20.34 -13.00 6.20
C GLN A 367 -19.30 -13.45 7.22
N GLU A 368 -19.02 -14.75 7.28
CA GLU A 368 -17.99 -15.30 8.19
C GLU A 368 -16.56 -15.00 7.72
N ASN A 369 -16.37 -14.80 6.42
CA ASN A 369 -15.09 -14.47 5.81
C ASN A 369 -15.21 -13.21 4.94
N LEU A 370 -14.10 -12.50 4.79
CA LEU A 370 -13.90 -11.42 3.83
C LEU A 370 -13.08 -11.97 2.66
N SER A 371 -13.45 -11.61 1.43
CA SER A 371 -12.69 -11.90 0.22
C SER A 371 -12.09 -10.58 -0.28
N LEU A 372 -10.78 -10.43 -0.13
CA LEU A 372 -10.07 -9.19 -0.42
C LEU A 372 -9.24 -9.32 -1.71
N VAL A 373 -9.18 -8.24 -2.47
CA VAL A 373 -8.43 -8.11 -3.72
C VAL A 373 -7.58 -6.83 -3.75
N ASP A 374 -6.84 -6.64 -4.84
CA ASP A 374 -6.00 -5.46 -5.07
C ASP A 374 -6.78 -4.15 -4.83
N GLY A 375 -6.13 -3.21 -4.13
CA GLY A 375 -6.72 -1.91 -3.76
C GLY A 375 -7.09 -1.03 -4.95
N GLY A 376 -6.51 -1.26 -6.12
CA GLY A 376 -6.66 -0.43 -7.32
C GLY A 376 -7.81 -0.83 -8.25
N GLU A 377 -8.48 -1.96 -8.01
CA GLU A 377 -9.46 -2.51 -8.97
C GLU A 377 -10.76 -1.71 -9.12
N ALA A 378 -11.05 -0.78 -8.21
CA ALA A 378 -12.23 0.09 -8.28
C ALA A 378 -11.97 1.43 -9.02
N LEU A 379 -10.94 1.50 -9.87
CA LEU A 379 -10.47 2.74 -10.50
C LEU A 379 -10.16 3.84 -9.46
N GLN A 380 -9.63 3.42 -8.31
CA GLN A 380 -9.12 4.27 -7.23
C GLN A 380 -7.69 3.87 -6.88
N ASN A 381 -6.84 3.78 -7.90
CA ASN A 381 -5.47 3.28 -7.82
C ASN A 381 -4.54 4.16 -6.96
N ASN A 382 -4.96 5.37 -6.59
CA ASN A 382 -4.28 6.25 -5.65
C ASN A 382 -4.95 6.17 -4.26
N PRO A 383 -4.27 5.69 -3.19
CA PRO A 383 -4.87 5.52 -1.85
C PRO A 383 -5.02 6.86 -1.09
N ILE A 384 -5.79 7.79 -1.66
CA ILE A 384 -6.08 9.12 -1.11
C ILE A 384 -7.17 9.04 -0.02
N PHE A 385 -8.13 8.12 -0.18
CA PHE A 385 -9.28 7.96 0.71
C PHE A 385 -8.91 7.84 2.20
N PRO A 386 -7.92 7.00 2.59
CA PRO A 386 -7.42 6.96 3.97
C PRO A 386 -6.99 8.32 4.53
N LEU A 387 -6.40 9.17 3.69
CA LEU A 387 -5.78 10.42 4.12
C LEU A 387 -6.76 11.61 4.09
N LEU A 388 -7.94 11.42 3.51
CA LEU A 388 -9.05 12.38 3.57
C LEU A 388 -9.82 12.31 4.89
N GLN A 389 -9.64 11.24 5.66
CA GLN A 389 -10.30 11.04 6.95
C GLN A 389 -10.02 12.22 7.89
N PRO A 390 -11.05 12.96 8.37
CA PRO A 390 -10.84 14.13 9.22
C PRO A 390 -10.02 13.84 10.48
N ALA A 391 -10.16 12.63 11.03
CA ALA A 391 -9.45 12.19 12.23
C ALA A 391 -7.91 12.22 12.07
N ARG A 392 -7.39 12.00 10.86
CA ARG A 392 -5.93 12.04 10.59
C ARG A 392 -5.36 13.45 10.47
N ASN A 393 -6.23 14.46 10.32
CA ASN A 393 -5.86 15.88 10.21
C ASN A 393 -4.78 16.19 9.13
N VAL A 394 -4.71 15.38 8.07
CA VAL A 394 -3.81 15.63 6.93
C VAL A 394 -4.31 16.85 6.17
N SER A 395 -3.41 17.76 5.83
CA SER A 395 -3.75 19.02 5.13
C SER A 395 -3.19 19.06 3.71
N VAL A 396 -2.12 18.32 3.44
CA VAL A 396 -1.44 18.26 2.14
C VAL A 396 -1.15 16.81 1.81
N ILE A 397 -1.50 16.37 0.61
CA ILE A 397 -1.17 15.03 0.11
C ILE A 397 -0.31 15.18 -1.15
N LEU A 398 0.89 14.60 -1.11
CA LEU A 398 1.70 14.35 -2.30
C LEU A 398 1.20 13.04 -2.91
N VAL A 399 0.65 13.10 -4.12
CA VAL A 399 0.08 11.93 -4.81
C VAL A 399 1.04 11.50 -5.90
N ASN A 400 1.83 10.44 -5.67
CA ASN A 400 2.64 9.81 -6.70
C ASN A 400 1.81 8.78 -7.46
N ASP A 401 1.41 9.16 -8.68
CA ASP A 401 0.51 8.37 -9.53
C ASP A 401 1.30 7.65 -10.64
N ASN A 402 1.29 6.32 -10.62
CA ASN A 402 1.96 5.44 -11.57
C ASN A 402 0.95 4.54 -12.32
N SER A 403 -0.30 4.99 -12.43
CA SER A 403 -1.40 4.26 -13.08
C SER A 403 -1.12 3.99 -14.56
N ASN A 404 -1.57 2.82 -15.03
CA ASN A 404 -1.43 2.38 -16.42
C ASN A 404 -2.71 2.74 -17.20
N ASP A 405 -2.88 4.02 -17.51
CA ASP A 405 -4.09 4.49 -18.19
C ASP A 405 -3.85 4.57 -19.71
N ALA A 406 -3.44 5.73 -20.20
CA ALA A 406 -3.29 5.99 -21.63
C ALA A 406 -1.83 5.77 -22.05
N GLY A 407 -1.57 4.63 -22.71
CA GLY A 407 -0.23 4.30 -23.20
C GLY A 407 0.79 4.06 -22.09
N GLY A 408 0.36 3.54 -20.94
CA GLY A 408 1.23 3.32 -19.78
C GLY A 408 1.40 4.52 -18.86
N TRP A 409 0.78 5.66 -19.17
CA TRP A 409 0.87 6.90 -18.40
C TRP A 409 -0.44 7.22 -17.66
N PRO A 410 -0.38 7.86 -16.49
CA PRO A 410 -1.56 8.38 -15.82
C PRO A 410 -2.28 9.41 -16.71
N ASN A 411 -3.61 9.44 -16.65
CA ASN A 411 -4.43 10.41 -17.38
C ASN A 411 -5.42 11.20 -16.48
N GLY A 412 -5.43 10.91 -15.18
CA GLY A 412 -6.31 11.52 -14.19
C GLY A 412 -7.60 10.75 -13.88
N THR A 413 -7.85 9.61 -14.53
CA THR A 413 -9.05 8.77 -14.28
C THR A 413 -9.17 8.38 -12.82
N GLU A 414 -8.09 7.86 -12.23
CA GLU A 414 -8.06 7.31 -10.88
C GLU A 414 -8.35 8.37 -9.79
N ILE A 415 -7.73 9.55 -9.91
CA ILE A 415 -7.96 10.66 -8.98
C ILE A 415 -9.33 11.32 -9.18
N LEU A 416 -9.85 11.34 -10.43
CA LEU A 416 -11.20 11.80 -10.72
C LEU A 416 -12.25 10.87 -10.10
N THR A 417 -12.09 9.55 -10.23
CA THR A 417 -12.98 8.58 -9.59
C THR A 417 -12.97 8.75 -8.08
N THR A 418 -11.78 8.93 -7.48
CA THR A 418 -11.67 9.21 -6.04
C THR A 418 -12.43 10.49 -5.65
N TYR A 419 -12.36 11.54 -6.47
CA TYR A 419 -13.14 12.77 -6.26
C TYR A 419 -14.64 12.51 -6.28
N VAL A 420 -15.14 11.75 -7.26
CA VAL A 420 -16.56 11.37 -7.33
C VAL A 420 -16.97 10.54 -6.11
N GLN A 421 -16.14 9.59 -5.69
CA GLN A 421 -16.43 8.74 -4.54
C GLN A 421 -16.39 9.50 -3.22
N SER A 422 -15.57 10.54 -3.09
CA SER A 422 -15.52 11.36 -1.88
C SER A 422 -16.89 11.89 -1.45
N PHE A 423 -17.80 12.17 -2.41
CA PHE A 423 -19.18 12.58 -2.12
C PHE A 423 -20.02 11.47 -1.49
N ASN A 424 -19.90 10.23 -1.99
CA ASN A 424 -20.63 9.07 -1.49
C ASN A 424 -20.24 8.72 -0.05
N HIS A 425 -19.01 9.05 0.34
CA HIS A 425 -18.46 8.79 1.68
C HIS A 425 -18.44 10.03 2.59
N GLY A 426 -19.04 11.16 2.17
CA GLY A 426 -19.08 12.39 2.97
C GLY A 426 -17.71 13.02 3.23
N LEU A 427 -16.69 12.69 2.42
CA LEU A 427 -15.33 13.20 2.53
C LEU A 427 -15.20 14.57 1.87
N THR A 428 -15.80 15.57 2.51
CA THR A 428 -15.97 16.94 1.98
C THR A 428 -14.67 17.72 1.76
N ARG A 429 -13.52 17.24 2.24
CA ARG A 429 -12.22 17.93 2.12
C ARG A 429 -11.49 17.66 0.81
N MET A 430 -11.97 16.73 -0.02
CA MET A 430 -11.42 16.46 -1.35
C MET A 430 -11.56 17.69 -2.26
N PRO A 431 -10.48 18.18 -2.91
CA PRO A 431 -10.59 19.28 -3.86
C PRO A 431 -11.20 18.84 -5.19
N PHE A 432 -11.70 19.81 -5.96
CA PHE A 432 -12.19 19.58 -7.31
C PHE A 432 -11.11 18.97 -8.21
N ILE A 433 -11.50 17.97 -9.00
CA ILE A 433 -10.68 17.32 -10.02
C ILE A 433 -11.42 17.44 -11.37
N PRO A 434 -10.78 17.95 -12.42
CA PRO A 434 -11.43 18.15 -13.71
C PRO A 434 -11.65 16.84 -14.47
N SER A 435 -12.43 16.90 -15.56
CA SER A 435 -12.61 15.76 -16.47
C SER A 435 -11.28 15.28 -17.06
N VAL A 436 -11.19 13.99 -17.38
CA VAL A 436 -10.00 13.39 -18.03
C VAL A 436 -9.60 14.14 -19.31
N GLU A 437 -10.58 14.59 -20.10
CA GLU A 437 -10.32 15.41 -21.30
C GLU A 437 -9.59 16.72 -20.97
N THR A 438 -10.02 17.42 -19.92
CA THR A 438 -9.37 18.64 -19.44
C THR A 438 -7.99 18.34 -18.87
N PHE A 439 -7.89 17.24 -18.10
CA PHE A 439 -6.66 16.78 -17.48
C PHE A 439 -5.55 16.56 -18.51
N ILE A 440 -5.87 15.87 -19.62
CA ILE A 440 -4.95 15.60 -20.73
C ILE A 440 -4.67 16.86 -21.55
N SER A 441 -5.72 17.59 -21.96
CA SER A 441 -5.57 18.74 -22.88
C SER A 441 -4.77 19.90 -22.27
N GLN A 442 -4.83 20.08 -20.94
CA GLN A 442 -4.01 21.07 -20.21
C GLN A 442 -2.66 20.51 -19.73
N GLY A 443 -2.37 19.23 -20.04
CA GLY A 443 -1.13 18.55 -19.68
C GLY A 443 -0.92 18.41 -18.18
N LEU A 444 -2.00 18.29 -17.39
CA LEU A 444 -1.93 18.10 -15.93
C LEU A 444 -1.32 16.73 -15.57
N ASN A 445 -1.36 15.78 -16.50
CA ASN A 445 -0.76 14.45 -16.38
C ASN A 445 0.69 14.36 -16.84
N LYS A 446 1.35 15.48 -17.18
CA LYS A 446 2.72 15.51 -17.71
C LYS A 446 3.73 16.20 -16.80
N ARG A 447 3.26 16.72 -15.67
CA ARG A 447 4.03 17.51 -14.70
C ARG A 447 3.28 17.58 -13.38
N ALA A 448 3.92 18.11 -12.34
CA ALA A 448 3.23 18.41 -11.10
C ALA A 448 2.02 19.33 -11.32
N THR A 449 0.93 19.07 -10.60
CA THR A 449 -0.28 19.91 -10.60
C THR A 449 -0.80 20.05 -9.17
N PHE A 450 -1.22 21.25 -8.79
CA PHE A 450 -1.79 21.55 -7.48
C PHE A 450 -3.32 21.66 -7.59
N PHE A 451 -4.03 20.85 -6.80
CA PHE A 451 -5.49 20.91 -6.65
C PHE A 451 -5.87 21.42 -5.26
N GLY A 452 -6.97 22.16 -5.19
CA GLY A 452 -7.40 22.83 -3.95
C GLY A 452 -6.74 24.19 -3.72
N CYS A 453 -6.21 24.80 -4.80
CA CYS A 453 -5.73 26.17 -4.79
C CYS A 453 -6.88 27.15 -4.51
N ASN A 454 -6.72 28.05 -3.55
CA ASN A 454 -7.73 28.99 -3.01
C ASN A 454 -8.91 28.38 -2.22
N ALA A 455 -9.02 27.07 -2.09
CA ALA A 455 -10.08 26.44 -1.30
C ALA A 455 -9.60 26.19 0.14
N THR A 456 -10.00 27.03 1.10
CA THR A 456 -9.51 26.95 2.50
C THR A 456 -10.10 25.77 3.27
N ASP A 457 -11.25 25.24 2.86
CA ASP A 457 -11.93 24.09 3.46
C ASP A 457 -11.49 22.74 2.86
N LYS A 458 -10.72 22.75 1.77
CA LYS A 458 -10.19 21.55 1.11
C LYS A 458 -8.74 21.30 1.47
N ILE A 459 -8.29 20.05 1.37
CA ILE A 459 -6.86 19.73 1.40
C ILE A 459 -6.15 20.29 0.16
N MET A 460 -4.82 20.38 0.23
CA MET A 460 -3.97 20.55 -0.96
C MET A 460 -3.60 19.17 -1.49
N ILE A 461 -3.83 18.91 -2.77
CA ILE A 461 -3.21 17.77 -3.45
C ILE A 461 -2.10 18.30 -4.35
N VAL A 462 -0.89 17.81 -4.12
CA VAL A 462 0.23 17.95 -5.05
C VAL A 462 0.31 16.66 -5.84
N TYR A 463 -0.25 16.67 -7.04
CA TYR A 463 -0.26 15.53 -7.94
C TYR A 463 1.07 15.43 -8.69
N LEU A 464 1.74 14.27 -8.57
CA LEU A 464 3.04 13.95 -9.16
C LEU A 464 2.86 12.73 -10.08
N PRO A 465 2.44 12.93 -11.34
CA PRO A 465 2.25 11.83 -12.28
C PRO A 465 3.60 11.23 -12.68
N ASN A 466 3.59 9.91 -12.90
CA ASN A 466 4.63 9.24 -13.66
C ASN A 466 4.73 9.92 -15.03
N SER A 467 5.93 10.34 -15.40
CA SER A 467 6.24 11.06 -16.63
C SER A 467 7.69 10.81 -16.99
N GLU A 468 8.00 10.85 -18.27
CA GLU A 468 9.36 10.67 -18.78
C GLU A 468 10.18 11.95 -18.56
N TYR A 469 11.12 11.90 -17.62
CA TYR A 469 12.15 12.92 -17.40
C TYR A 469 13.51 12.43 -17.91
N THR A 470 13.91 11.23 -17.50
CA THR A 470 15.20 10.61 -17.88
C THR A 470 15.05 9.21 -18.47
N PHE A 471 13.91 8.56 -18.23
CA PHE A 471 13.64 7.21 -18.70
C PHE A 471 12.15 7.03 -18.97
N ALA A 472 11.79 6.24 -19.99
CA ALA A 472 10.41 5.89 -20.30
C ALA A 472 9.87 4.89 -19.27
N SER A 473 9.46 5.41 -18.11
CA SER A 473 9.00 4.64 -16.95
C SER A 473 7.56 4.14 -17.07
N ASN A 474 6.98 4.11 -18.26
CA ASN A 474 5.64 3.57 -18.54
C ASN A 474 5.65 2.08 -18.89
N THR A 475 6.47 1.31 -18.16
CA THR A 475 6.61 -0.14 -18.31
C THR A 475 5.31 -0.88 -17.98
N SER A 476 5.15 -2.11 -18.46
CA SER A 476 3.93 -2.91 -18.23
C SER A 476 3.74 -3.22 -16.74
N THR A 477 2.48 -3.22 -16.27
CA THR A 477 2.15 -3.71 -14.91
C THR A 477 2.56 -5.18 -14.72
N TYR A 478 2.58 -5.97 -15.80
CA TYR A 478 2.97 -7.38 -15.79
C TYR A 478 4.46 -7.60 -16.10
N GLN A 479 5.28 -6.54 -16.17
CA GLN A 479 6.73 -6.71 -16.24
C GLN A 479 7.23 -7.09 -14.84
N LEU A 480 7.61 -8.35 -14.67
CA LEU A 480 8.05 -8.93 -13.39
C LEU A 480 9.57 -9.07 -13.28
N GLU A 481 10.30 -8.61 -14.30
CA GLU A 481 11.75 -8.62 -14.38
C GLU A 481 12.27 -7.24 -14.82
N TYR A 482 13.35 -6.80 -14.19
CA TYR A 482 14.07 -5.58 -14.53
C TYR A 482 15.56 -5.87 -14.44
N SER A 483 16.31 -5.51 -15.47
CA SER A 483 17.77 -5.48 -15.36
C SER A 483 18.23 -4.49 -14.29
N GLU A 484 19.45 -4.64 -13.79
CA GLU A 484 20.02 -3.67 -12.84
C GLU A 484 20.03 -2.24 -13.43
N THR A 485 20.30 -2.11 -14.74
CA THR A 485 20.28 -0.84 -15.46
C THR A 485 18.87 -0.24 -15.49
N GLU A 486 17.86 -1.01 -15.87
CA GLU A 486 16.48 -0.51 -15.87
C GLU A 486 16.03 -0.14 -14.45
N THR A 487 16.45 -0.90 -13.44
CA THR A 487 16.20 -0.57 -12.03
C THR A 487 16.80 0.80 -11.67
N ASP A 488 18.05 1.06 -12.06
CA ASP A 488 18.72 2.35 -11.84
C ASP A 488 18.04 3.49 -12.61
N GLU A 489 17.66 3.26 -13.87
CA GLU A 489 17.03 4.28 -14.74
C GLU A 489 15.61 4.63 -14.30
N MET A 490 14.83 3.65 -13.85
CA MET A 490 13.50 3.86 -13.26
C MET A 490 13.57 4.73 -12.01
N LEU A 491 14.53 4.45 -11.12
CA LEU A 491 14.75 5.24 -9.90
C LEU A 491 15.21 6.67 -10.22
N ALA A 492 16.14 6.82 -11.16
CA ALA A 492 16.59 8.13 -11.63
C ALA A 492 15.42 8.96 -12.20
N ASN A 493 14.51 8.32 -12.94
CA ASN A 493 13.31 8.98 -13.43
C ASN A 493 12.36 9.40 -12.31
N GLY A 494 12.19 8.56 -11.28
CA GLY A 494 11.44 8.90 -10.06
C GLY A 494 12.03 10.11 -9.32
N VAL A 495 13.36 10.24 -9.25
CA VAL A 495 14.02 11.46 -8.74
C VAL A 495 13.72 12.67 -9.64
N GLY A 496 13.67 12.46 -10.96
CA GLY A 496 13.19 13.44 -11.94
C GLY A 496 11.77 13.92 -11.64
N ILE A 497 10.85 13.01 -11.29
CA ILE A 497 9.48 13.35 -10.87
C ILE A 497 9.50 14.16 -9.58
N ALA A 498 10.24 13.74 -8.55
CA ALA A 498 10.32 14.46 -7.28
C ALA A 498 10.87 15.88 -7.43
N THR A 499 11.81 16.09 -8.36
CA THR A 499 12.49 17.37 -8.57
C THR A 499 11.93 18.20 -9.73
N GLN A 500 10.91 17.67 -10.42
CA GLN A 500 10.38 18.24 -11.66
C GLN A 500 11.48 18.49 -12.72
N GLY A 501 12.36 17.51 -12.90
CA GLY A 501 13.48 17.57 -13.85
C GLY A 501 14.61 18.50 -13.40
N GLY A 502 14.77 18.73 -12.10
CA GLY A 502 15.75 19.67 -11.56
C GLY A 502 15.38 21.13 -11.71
N ASP A 503 14.08 21.46 -11.83
CA ASP A 503 13.61 22.84 -11.88
C ASP A 503 14.01 23.59 -10.61
N SER A 504 14.88 24.60 -10.76
CA SER A 504 15.41 25.41 -9.66
C SER A 504 14.34 26.10 -8.80
N ALA A 505 13.16 26.40 -9.37
CA ALA A 505 12.06 27.03 -8.64
C ALA A 505 11.18 26.01 -7.91
N TRP A 506 11.27 24.72 -8.27
CA TRP A 506 10.34 23.69 -7.80
C TRP A 506 10.31 23.54 -6.29
N GLY A 507 11.48 23.52 -5.62
CA GLY A 507 11.53 23.43 -4.16
C GLY A 507 10.72 24.54 -3.48
N THR A 508 10.87 25.79 -3.95
CA THR A 508 10.07 26.91 -3.45
C THR A 508 8.58 26.71 -3.76
N CYS A 509 8.23 26.29 -4.98
CA CYS A 509 6.83 26.08 -5.36
C CYS A 509 6.15 24.96 -4.58
N LEU A 510 6.86 23.89 -4.28
CA LEU A 510 6.38 22.82 -3.41
C LEU A 510 6.17 23.33 -1.98
N GLY A 511 7.09 24.15 -1.46
CA GLY A 511 6.92 24.85 -0.18
C GLY A 511 5.68 25.75 -0.16
N CYS A 512 5.39 26.45 -1.26
CA CYS A 512 4.20 27.28 -1.41
C CYS A 512 2.91 26.47 -1.37
N ALA A 513 2.86 25.31 -2.05
CA ALA A 513 1.71 24.42 -2.01
C ALA A 513 1.45 23.88 -0.60
N ILE A 514 2.51 23.44 0.08
CA ILE A 514 2.44 22.95 1.46
C ILE A 514 1.92 24.06 2.38
N MET A 515 2.57 25.21 2.37
CA MET A 515 2.30 26.30 3.30
C MET A 515 0.99 27.05 3.02
N MET A 516 0.36 26.87 1.86
CA MET A 516 -0.97 27.43 1.59
C MET A 516 -2.01 27.01 2.63
N LYS A 517 -1.87 25.81 3.21
CA LYS A 517 -2.79 25.29 4.23
C LYS A 517 -2.40 25.63 5.67
N ALA A 518 -1.33 26.40 5.85
CA ALA A 518 -0.85 26.82 7.17
C ALA A 518 -1.48 28.15 7.67
N GLY A 519 -2.23 28.86 6.82
CA GLY A 519 -2.84 30.15 7.18
C GLY A 519 -1.83 31.29 7.43
N GLN A 520 -0.56 31.09 7.11
CA GLN A 520 0.52 32.08 7.30
C GLN A 520 0.81 32.86 6.00
N PRO A 521 1.37 34.07 6.10
CA PRO A 521 1.84 34.81 4.92
C PRO A 521 2.85 34.00 4.12
N LEU A 522 2.68 33.97 2.80
CA LEU A 522 3.55 33.27 1.87
C LEU A 522 4.59 34.21 1.22
N PRO A 523 5.78 33.71 0.87
CA PRO A 523 6.74 34.44 0.04
C PRO A 523 6.13 34.96 -1.26
N ARG A 524 6.65 36.08 -1.78
CA ARG A 524 6.19 36.66 -3.05
C ARG A 524 6.33 35.69 -4.22
N ASP A 525 7.36 34.84 -4.19
CA ASP A 525 7.65 33.81 -5.19
C ASP A 525 6.48 32.84 -5.40
N CYS A 526 5.65 32.63 -4.36
CA CYS A 526 4.50 31.75 -4.44
C CYS A 526 3.47 32.18 -5.48
N THR A 527 3.40 33.47 -5.83
CA THR A 527 2.51 33.97 -6.88
C THR A 527 2.83 33.31 -8.23
N ALA A 528 4.11 33.23 -8.59
CA ALA A 528 4.54 32.61 -9.85
C ALA A 528 4.35 31.08 -9.80
N CYS A 529 4.58 30.48 -8.63
CA CYS A 529 4.34 29.05 -8.43
C CYS A 529 2.88 28.66 -8.63
N PHE A 530 1.94 29.42 -8.05
CA PHE A 530 0.52 29.15 -8.22
C PHE A 530 0.05 29.40 -9.65
N ALA A 531 0.57 30.42 -10.33
CA ALA A 531 0.28 30.63 -11.75
C ALA A 531 0.74 29.45 -12.63
N LYS A 532 1.82 28.77 -12.25
CA LYS A 532 2.40 27.65 -13.01
C LYS A 532 1.74 26.30 -12.73
N TYR A 533 1.44 26.02 -11.46
CA TYR A 533 1.10 24.67 -11.00
C TYR A 533 -0.36 24.53 -10.53
N CYS A 534 -1.05 25.60 -10.15
CA CYS A 534 -2.42 25.49 -9.71
C CYS A 534 -3.38 25.22 -10.86
N TYR A 535 -4.25 24.25 -10.65
CA TYR A 535 -5.50 24.14 -11.36
C TYR A 535 -6.60 24.86 -10.58
N TYR A 536 -7.35 25.73 -11.26
CA TYR A 536 -8.50 26.44 -10.72
C TYR A 536 -9.75 25.96 -11.47
N ASP A 537 -10.83 25.74 -10.72
CA ASP A 537 -12.18 25.44 -11.25
C ASP A 537 -12.74 26.62 -12.07
#